data_AF-A0A5D0QK48-F1
#
_entry.id   AF-A0A5D0QK48-F1
#
_cell.length_a   1.000
_cell.length_b   1.000
_cell.length_c   1.000
_cell.angle_alpha   90.00
_cell.angle_beta   90.00
_cell.angle_gamma   90.00
#
_symmetry.space_group_name_H-M   'P 1'
#
loop_
_entity.id
_entity.type
_entity.pdbx_description
1 polymer ?
#
loop_
_entity_poly.entity_id
_entity_poly.type
_entity_poly.pdbx_seq_one_letter_code
_entity_poly.pdbx_strand_id
1 'polypeptide(L)'
;MPRPEHPTDPDVEISASVTARELRFHARPEVSVHAEAGPGGECAWGSDRTNLPDQVEPDVTYRDIRIDFRVAAALADPKHP
;
A
#
# COMPACT_ATOMS: atom_id res chain seq x y z
N MET A 1 -5.66 5.40 -3.31
CA MET A 1 -6.18 5.16 -1.98
C MET A 1 -5.42 6.17 -1.17
N PRO A 2 -6.08 7.02 -0.37
CA PRO A 2 -5.33 7.95 0.45
C PRO A 2 -4.31 7.17 1.29
N ARG A 3 -3.14 7.78 1.48
CA ARG A 3 -2.11 7.25 2.35
C ARG A 3 -2.73 6.97 3.73
N PRO A 4 -2.68 5.73 4.25
CA PRO A 4 -3.16 5.45 5.58
C PRO A 4 -2.35 6.26 6.59
N GLU A 5 -3.01 6.70 7.65
CA GLU A 5 -2.30 7.21 8.82
C GLU A 5 -1.45 6.06 9.36
N HIS A 6 -0.12 6.22 9.27
CA HIS A 6 0.84 5.23 9.73
C HIS A 6 0.85 5.20 11.26
N PRO A 7 1.13 4.04 11.90
CA PRO A 7 1.62 4.05 13.26
C PRO A 7 2.87 4.94 13.32
N THR A 8 2.91 5.88 14.27
CA THR A 8 3.98 6.88 14.38
C THR A 8 5.36 6.26 14.66
N ASP A 9 5.39 5.02 15.18
CA ASP A 9 6.60 4.25 15.50
C ASP A 9 6.33 2.73 15.33
N PRO A 10 6.49 2.17 14.11
CA PRO A 10 6.19 0.75 13.87
C PRO A 10 7.35 -0.16 14.28
N ASP A 11 7.04 -1.30 14.91
CA ASP A 11 8.02 -2.35 15.23
C ASP A 11 8.59 -3.01 13.96
N VAL A 12 7.75 -3.13 12.93
CA VAL A 12 8.13 -3.71 11.64
C VAL A 12 7.53 -2.91 10.49
N GLU A 13 8.35 -2.75 9.46
CA GLU A 13 7.97 -2.06 8.23
C GLU A 13 8.54 -2.76 7.00
N ILE A 14 7.68 -2.93 6.00
CA ILE A 14 8.06 -3.43 4.68
C ILE A 14 7.61 -2.39 3.64
N SER A 15 8.54 -2.03 2.76
CA SER A 15 8.28 -1.11 1.65
C SER A 15 8.69 -1.72 0.32
N ALA A 16 7.99 -1.32 -0.74
CA ALA A 16 8.28 -1.69 -2.11
C ALA A 16 8.02 -0.51 -3.04
N SER A 17 8.94 -0.27 -3.98
CA SER A 17 8.80 0.78 -4.99
C SER A 17 8.86 0.16 -6.38
N VAL A 18 7.91 0.53 -7.23
CA VAL A 18 7.83 0.10 -8.62
C VAL A 18 7.75 1.32 -9.52
N THR A 19 8.53 1.30 -10.60
CA THR A 19 8.46 2.30 -11.67
C THR A 19 8.25 1.64 -13.01
N ALA A 20 7.50 2.31 -13.89
CA ALA A 20 7.29 1.87 -15.26
C ALA A 20 7.19 3.07 -16.19
N ARG A 21 7.86 3.00 -17.35
CA ARG A 21 7.73 4.03 -18.40
C ARG A 21 6.38 3.97 -19.08
N GLU A 22 5.88 2.76 -19.33
CA GLU A 22 4.60 2.50 -19.96
C GLU A 22 3.97 1.23 -19.39
N LEU A 23 2.67 1.26 -19.10
CA LEU A 23 1.90 0.10 -18.66
C LEU A 23 0.49 0.16 -19.23
N ARG A 24 0.00 -0.97 -19.74
CA ARG A 24 -1.37 -1.15 -20.22
C ARG A 24 -1.98 -2.38 -19.58
N PHE A 25 -3.19 -2.21 -19.05
CA PHE A 25 -3.98 -3.29 -18.49
C PHE A 25 -5.01 -3.74 -19.53
N HIS A 26 -5.02 -5.01 -19.89
CA HIS A 26 -6.04 -5.56 -20.82
C HIS A 26 -7.37 -5.88 -20.12
N ALA A 27 -7.35 -6.01 -18.81
CA ALA A 27 -8.51 -6.17 -17.96
C ALA A 27 -8.26 -5.42 -16.65
N ARG A 28 -9.34 -4.99 -16.00
CA ARG A 28 -9.24 -4.33 -14.71
C ARG A 28 -8.79 -5.35 -13.65
N PRO A 29 -7.68 -5.13 -12.94
CA PRO A 29 -7.20 -6.06 -11.93
C PRO A 29 -8.06 -6.00 -10.68
N GLU A 30 -8.32 -7.15 -10.09
CA GLU A 30 -8.89 -7.27 -8.75
C GLU A 30 -7.75 -7.41 -7.74
N VAL A 31 -7.59 -6.40 -6.88
CA VAL A 31 -6.50 -6.35 -5.90
C VAL A 31 -7.09 -6.20 -4.51
N SER A 32 -6.70 -7.10 -3.61
CA SER A 32 -6.97 -6.99 -2.18
C SER A 32 -5.66 -7.10 -1.41
N VAL A 33 -5.55 -6.35 -0.32
CA VAL A 33 -4.41 -6.40 0.59
C VAL A 33 -4.98 -6.71 1.97
N HIS A 34 -4.41 -7.73 2.61
CA HIS A 34 -4.76 -8.13 3.96
C HIS A 34 -3.49 -8.01 4.80
N ALA A 35 -3.59 -7.30 5.91
CA ALA A 35 -2.49 -7.15 6.86
C ALA A 35 -3.07 -7.26 8.27
N GLU A 36 -2.42 -8.08 9.10
CA GLU A 36 -2.86 -8.37 10.47
C GLU A 36 -1.65 -8.32 11.40
N ALA A 37 -1.85 -7.73 12.59
CA ALA A 37 -0.89 -7.76 13.68
C ALA A 37 -1.57 -8.38 14.91
N GLY A 38 -0.93 -9.38 15.52
CA GLY A 38 -1.52 -10.11 16.64
C GLY A 38 -0.52 -10.48 17.74
N PRO A 39 -0.97 -10.62 19.00
CA PRO A 39 -2.31 -10.30 19.52
C PRO A 39 -2.47 -8.81 19.88
N GLY A 40 -3.54 -8.16 19.38
CA GLY A 40 -3.92 -6.79 19.77
C GLY A 40 -3.10 -5.67 19.13
N GLY A 41 -2.20 -5.98 18.21
CA GLY A 41 -1.37 -4.98 17.52
C GLY A 41 -2.14 -4.16 16.50
N GLU A 42 -1.57 -3.02 16.13
CA GLU A 42 -2.07 -2.16 15.07
C GLU A 42 -1.30 -2.45 13.78
N CYS A 43 -2.02 -2.48 12.65
CA CYS A 43 -1.41 -2.62 11.33
C CYS A 43 -2.06 -1.66 10.33
N ALA A 44 -1.23 -1.04 9.50
CA ALA A 44 -1.67 -0.17 8.42
C ALA A 44 -0.88 -0.45 7.15
N TRP A 45 -1.56 -0.38 6.00
CA TRP A 45 -0.95 -0.59 4.69
C TRP A 45 -1.53 0.36 3.67
N GLY A 46 -0.71 0.80 2.73
CA GLY A 46 -1.14 1.75 1.71
C GLY A 46 -0.20 1.84 0.53
N SER A 47 -0.65 2.55 -0.50
CA SER A 47 0.17 2.85 -1.67
C SER A 47 -0.01 4.31 -2.10
N ASP A 48 1.10 5.00 -2.31
CA ASP A 48 1.14 6.26 -3.04
C ASP A 48 1.35 5.97 -4.52
N ARG A 49 0.54 6.58 -5.40
CA ARG A 49 0.56 6.35 -6.84
C ARG A 49 0.71 7.67 -7.59
N THR A 50 1.63 7.70 -8.54
CA THR A 50 1.81 8.81 -9.49
C THR A 50 1.45 8.34 -10.89
N ASN A 51 0.65 9.12 -11.61
CA ASN A 51 0.17 8.85 -12.97
C ASN A 51 -0.56 7.50 -13.15
N LEU A 52 -1.06 6.93 -12.05
CA LEU A 52 -1.87 5.71 -12.07
C LEU A 52 -3.03 5.86 -11.08
N PRO A 53 -4.29 5.81 -11.55
CA PRO A 53 -5.45 5.92 -10.69
C PRO A 53 -5.62 4.66 -9.80
N ASP A 54 -6.53 4.77 -8.84
CA ASP A 54 -6.90 3.62 -8.00
C ASP A 54 -7.60 2.52 -8.79
N GLN A 55 -8.52 2.95 -9.65
CA GLN A 55 -9.23 2.12 -10.59
C GLN A 55 -8.67 2.42 -11.98
N VAL A 56 -7.93 1.46 -12.53
CA VAL A 56 -7.40 1.54 -13.89
C VAL A 56 -8.47 1.13 -14.90
N GLU A 57 -8.42 1.75 -16.07
CA GLU A 57 -9.32 1.45 -17.18
C GLU A 57 -8.65 0.44 -18.14
N PRO A 58 -9.40 -0.54 -18.66
CA PRO A 58 -8.91 -1.43 -19.70
C PRO A 58 -8.44 -0.66 -20.92
N ASP A 59 -7.36 -1.14 -21.53
CA ASP A 59 -6.79 -0.67 -22.79
C ASP A 59 -6.27 0.78 -22.83
N VAL A 60 -6.23 1.44 -21.67
CA VAL A 60 -5.53 2.73 -21.51
C VAL A 60 -4.05 2.47 -21.23
N THR A 61 -3.20 3.22 -21.95
CA THR A 61 -1.77 3.25 -21.71
C THR A 61 -1.42 4.37 -20.73
N TYR A 62 -0.93 3.99 -19.55
CA TYR A 62 -0.40 4.91 -18.54
C TYR A 62 1.11 5.08 -18.73
N ARG A 63 1.63 6.28 -18.40
CA ARG A 63 3.02 6.66 -18.62
C ARG A 63 3.64 7.27 -17.38
N ASP A 64 4.95 7.11 -17.25
CA ASP A 64 5.74 7.67 -16.15
C ASP A 64 5.14 7.34 -14.77
N ILE A 65 4.93 6.05 -14.55
CA ILE A 65 4.24 5.51 -13.39
C ILE A 65 5.23 5.29 -12.26
N ARG A 66 4.80 5.66 -11.05
CA ARG A 66 5.47 5.31 -9.80
C ARG A 66 4.43 4.82 -8.80
N ILE A 67 4.74 3.70 -8.15
CA ILE A 67 3.95 3.17 -7.05
C ILE A 67 4.90 2.90 -5.90
N ASP A 68 4.64 3.52 -4.76
CA ASP A 68 5.33 3.26 -3.50
C ASP A 68 4.32 2.61 -2.55
N PHE A 69 4.56 1.35 -2.21
CA PHE A 69 3.74 0.58 -1.28
C PHE A 69 4.44 0.47 0.07
N ARG A 70 3.66 0.52 1.15
CA ARG A 70 4.14 0.38 2.51
C ARG A 70 3.14 -0.39 3.35
N VAL A 71 3.66 -1.30 4.18
CA VAL A 71 2.92 -1.94 5.26
C VAL A 71 3.74 -1.83 6.53
N ALA A 72 3.08 -1.44 7.63
CA ALA A 72 3.70 -1.23 8.92
C ALA A 72 2.82 -1.85 10.00
N ALA A 73 3.45 -2.41 11.03
CA ALA A 73 2.76 -2.99 12.18
C ALA A 73 3.50 -2.67 13.47
N ALA A 74 2.73 -2.55 14.55
CA ALA A 74 3.22 -2.41 15.91
C ALA A 74 2.45 -3.38 16.81
N LEU A 75 3.14 -3.96 17.79
CA LEU A 75 2.51 -4.68 18.89
C LEU A 75 1.80 -3.69 19.81
N ALA A 76 0.72 -4.11 20.47
CA ALA A 76 0.19 -3.34 21.59
C ALA A 76 1.26 -3.26 22.69
N ASP A 77 1.57 -2.04 23.16
CA ASP A 77 2.52 -1.87 24.25
C ASP A 77 1.98 -2.58 25.51
N PRO A 78 2.67 -3.59 26.06
CA PRO A 78 2.25 -4.23 27.31
C PRO A 78 2.34 -3.30 28.54
N LYS A 79 2.81 -2.04 28.39
CA LYS A 79 2.96 -1.07 29.49
C LYS A 79 1.77 -0.12 29.72
N HIS A 80 0.59 -0.38 29.18
CA HIS A 80 -0.63 0.26 29.67
C HIS A 80 -1.75 -0.79 29.92
N PRO A 81 -2.18 -0.99 31.18
CA PRO A 81 -3.34 -1.83 31.51
C PRO A 81 -4.67 -1.22 31.08
#